data_AF-A0A2D6LWC0-F1
#
_entry.id   AF-A0A2D6LWC0-F1
#
_cell.length_a   1.000
_cell.length_b   1.000
_cell.length_c   1.000
_cell.angle_alpha   90.00
_cell.angle_beta   90.00
_cell.angle_gamma   90.00
#
_symmetry.space_group_name_H-M   'P 1'
#
loop_
_entity.id
_entity.type
_entity.pdbx_description
1 polymer ?
#
loop_
_entity_poly.entity_id
_entity_poly.type
_entity_poly.pdbx_seq_one_letter_code
_entity_poly.pdbx_strand_id
1 'polypeptide(L)'
;YNVNNFNIEVTSNLKELYELGKEIMKKENSDLFLEDKTLDLLYLYGLPIAGASFDCGDKIWIKSDLKEKTKNVLAVGLPFVGVRNTNFGGYNNEMRMFEWDVTSRNYDVDVDVLFYQNWPFEFDVNPSKGEIVRGDSVKQTYDFGIFCIARYHFVYDLEFPVVIKMEKDGDEMFFATKVKIVSNNPRENDLVYGYEDEKFCNENLKKIKINEDFDINVLCEDNICSKEVVDGEVEVPDCGGVIVASKEGYVSEDKVVSDEMEFELEKISKMKFKVRKQNKSGEYNLKDNEMVIINLINEEKNFESYAVSSQMDEIELVEGKYNVNMMLIKEGKFKFPGKTIEYCIGIETPLGCAGTKKSVKIPAVDLDQVVVGGAEYEHAFKKEDLEKDSLVFYVYEDKVKKIDDVGKVMEKLEKYGEKVKKVEAR
;
A
#
# COMPACT_ATOMS: atom_id res chain seq x y z
N TYR A 1 58.17 -37.16 -9.78
CA TYR A 1 57.48 -36.59 -10.96
C TYR A 1 57.36 -35.09 -10.75
N ASN A 2 58.04 -34.29 -11.57
CA ASN A 2 57.92 -32.83 -11.54
C ASN A 2 56.77 -32.45 -12.47
N VAL A 3 55.60 -32.14 -11.91
CA VAL A 3 54.46 -31.64 -12.68
C VAL A 3 54.65 -30.13 -12.83
N ASN A 4 55.36 -29.72 -13.87
CA ASN A 4 55.75 -28.31 -14.06
C ASN A 4 54.64 -27.46 -14.68
N ASN A 5 53.51 -28.03 -15.10
CA ASN A 5 52.27 -27.31 -15.42
C ASN A 5 51.10 -28.32 -15.48
N PHE A 6 49.99 -27.98 -14.85
CA PHE A 6 48.72 -28.70 -14.93
C PHE A 6 47.70 -27.75 -15.57
N ASN A 7 47.24 -28.08 -16.77
CA ASN A 7 46.21 -27.33 -17.47
C ASN A 7 45.04 -28.26 -17.79
N ILE A 8 43.83 -27.86 -17.42
CA ILE A 8 42.58 -28.54 -17.78
C ILE A 8 41.75 -27.55 -18.57
N GLU A 9 41.32 -27.96 -19.76
CA GLU A 9 40.31 -27.27 -20.53
C GLU A 9 38.94 -27.87 -20.18
N VAL A 10 38.04 -27.02 -19.69
CA VAL A 10 36.65 -27.39 -19.42
C VAL A 10 35.79 -26.73 -20.48
N THR A 11 35.03 -27.53 -21.23
CA THR A 11 34.01 -27.02 -22.15
C THR A 11 32.82 -26.50 -21.33
N SER A 12 32.37 -25.28 -21.60
CA SER A 12 31.24 -24.67 -20.90
C SER A 12 30.41 -23.79 -21.82
N ASN A 13 29.11 -23.75 -21.55
CA ASN A 13 28.09 -22.96 -22.22
C ASN A 13 27.95 -21.54 -21.62
N LEU A 14 28.70 -21.19 -20.57
CA LEU A 14 28.60 -19.90 -19.87
C LEU A 14 28.74 -18.68 -20.78
N LYS A 15 29.53 -18.76 -21.86
CA LYS A 15 29.65 -17.67 -22.82
C LYS A 15 28.33 -17.41 -23.56
N GLU A 16 27.63 -18.46 -23.95
CA GLU A 16 26.34 -18.35 -24.65
C GLU A 16 25.26 -17.80 -23.69
N LEU A 17 25.20 -18.32 -22.46
CA LEU A 17 24.32 -17.82 -21.40
C LEU A 17 24.58 -16.33 -21.11
N TYR A 18 25.85 -15.93 -21.04
CA TYR A 18 26.23 -14.53 -20.81
C TYR A 18 25.82 -13.59 -21.95
N GLU A 19 26.02 -14.00 -23.20
CA GLU A 19 25.62 -13.18 -24.35
C GLU A 19 24.09 -13.06 -24.45
N LEU A 20 23.34 -14.14 -24.20
CA LEU A 20 21.87 -14.08 -24.12
C LEU A 20 21.42 -13.18 -22.95
N GLY A 21 22.00 -13.32 -21.77
CA GLY A 21 21.69 -12.46 -20.61
C GLY A 21 21.91 -10.98 -20.89
N LYS A 22 22.97 -10.63 -21.63
CA LYS A 22 23.20 -9.25 -22.10
C LYS A 22 22.12 -8.77 -23.05
N GLU A 23 21.65 -9.61 -23.96
CA GLU A 23 20.57 -9.26 -24.88
C GLU A 23 19.25 -9.05 -24.13
N ILE A 24 18.90 -9.94 -23.19
CA ILE A 24 17.71 -9.82 -22.34
C ILE A 24 17.77 -8.51 -21.54
N MET A 25 18.87 -8.26 -20.83
CA MET A 25 18.99 -7.06 -20.00
C MET A 25 19.00 -5.77 -20.84
N LYS A 26 19.64 -5.78 -22.02
CA LYS A 26 19.61 -4.64 -22.92
C LYS A 26 18.18 -4.37 -23.44
N LYS A 27 17.44 -5.42 -23.76
CA LYS A 27 16.05 -5.31 -24.24
C LYS A 27 15.12 -4.84 -23.13
N GLU A 28 15.29 -5.37 -21.93
CA GLU A 28 14.52 -4.95 -20.76
C GLU A 28 14.71 -3.46 -20.47
N ASN A 29 15.95 -3.00 -20.48
CA ASN A 29 16.26 -1.59 -20.28
C ASN A 29 15.84 -0.68 -21.45
N SER A 30 15.40 -1.22 -22.59
CA SER A 30 14.89 -0.39 -23.69
C SER A 30 13.37 -0.39 -23.76
N ASP A 31 12.76 -1.55 -23.50
CA ASP A 31 11.33 -1.78 -23.72
C ASP A 31 10.51 -1.82 -22.43
N LEU A 32 11.15 -2.03 -21.27
CA LEU A 32 10.50 -2.15 -19.95
C LEU A 32 9.41 -3.24 -19.95
N PHE A 33 9.77 -4.38 -20.53
CA PHE A 33 8.81 -5.44 -20.81
C PHE A 33 8.24 -6.03 -19.53
N LEU A 34 9.06 -6.20 -18.49
CA LEU A 34 8.58 -6.77 -17.23
C LEU A 34 7.66 -5.79 -16.48
N GLU A 35 7.91 -4.48 -16.53
CA GLU A 35 6.97 -3.47 -16.00
C GLU A 35 5.61 -3.53 -16.73
N ASP A 36 5.64 -3.56 -18.07
CA ASP A 36 4.43 -3.65 -18.89
C ASP A 36 3.65 -4.94 -18.58
N LYS A 37 4.33 -6.09 -18.53
CA LYS A 37 3.69 -7.36 -18.16
C LYS A 37 3.16 -7.35 -16.74
N THR A 38 3.87 -6.69 -15.83
CA THR A 38 3.41 -6.54 -14.45
C THR A 38 2.09 -5.82 -14.44
N LEU A 39 1.98 -4.66 -15.08
CA LEU A 39 0.70 -3.92 -15.20
C LEU A 39 -0.39 -4.79 -15.82
N ASP A 40 -0.12 -5.47 -16.94
CA ASP A 40 -1.07 -6.39 -17.57
C ASP A 40 -1.61 -7.43 -16.57
N LEU A 41 -0.73 -8.04 -15.78
CA LEU A 41 -1.11 -9.00 -14.74
C LEU A 41 -1.99 -8.36 -13.66
N LEU A 42 -1.68 -7.13 -13.22
CA LEU A 42 -2.50 -6.42 -12.23
C LEU A 42 -3.90 -6.12 -12.75
N TYR A 43 -4.00 -5.69 -14.01
CA TYR A 43 -5.27 -5.46 -14.70
C TYR A 43 -6.09 -6.74 -14.83
N LEU A 44 -5.47 -7.85 -15.26
CA LEU A 44 -6.15 -9.11 -15.52
C LEU A 44 -6.63 -9.81 -14.23
N TYR A 45 -5.81 -9.80 -13.18
CA TYR A 45 -6.12 -10.50 -11.93
C TYR A 45 -6.80 -9.62 -10.86
N GLY A 46 -7.24 -8.42 -11.28
CA GLY A 46 -8.27 -7.66 -10.61
C GLY A 46 -7.82 -6.94 -9.35
N LEU A 47 -6.69 -6.24 -9.40
CA LEU A 47 -6.51 -5.11 -8.49
C LEU A 47 -7.51 -4.00 -8.86
N PRO A 48 -8.07 -3.29 -7.87
CA PRO A 48 -8.93 -2.16 -8.18
C PRO A 48 -8.05 -1.06 -8.78
N ILE A 49 -8.07 -0.85 -10.09
CA ILE A 49 -7.35 0.27 -10.72
C ILE A 49 -8.31 1.40 -10.96
N ALA A 50 -9.34 1.17 -11.78
CA ALA A 50 -10.41 2.13 -11.95
C ALA A 50 -11.76 1.42 -12.06
N GLY A 51 -12.82 2.05 -11.56
CA GLY A 51 -14.16 1.50 -11.68
C GLY A 51 -15.23 2.42 -11.13
N ALA A 52 -16.47 2.04 -11.42
CA ALA A 52 -17.65 2.70 -10.88
C ALA A 52 -18.70 1.66 -10.49
N SER A 53 -19.31 1.83 -9.33
CA SER A 53 -20.43 1.03 -8.87
C SER A 53 -21.59 1.92 -8.43
N PHE A 54 -22.81 1.43 -8.62
CA PHE A 54 -24.05 2.10 -8.20
C PHE A 54 -24.43 1.79 -6.75
N ASP A 55 -23.50 1.24 -5.95
CA ASP A 55 -23.72 1.04 -4.53
C ASP A 55 -23.41 2.32 -3.74
N CYS A 56 -24.17 2.50 -2.66
CA CYS A 56 -24.02 3.65 -1.76
C CYS A 56 -22.98 3.42 -0.65
N GLY A 57 -22.35 2.25 -0.62
CA GLY A 57 -21.29 1.93 0.31
C GLY A 57 -19.95 2.39 -0.24
N ASP A 58 -19.12 2.99 0.60
CA ASP A 58 -17.75 3.31 0.22
C ASP A 58 -17.03 2.01 -0.15
N LYS A 59 -16.29 2.06 -1.25
CA LYS A 59 -15.44 0.96 -1.64
C LYS A 59 -14.13 1.09 -0.88
N ILE A 60 -13.87 0.11 -0.02
CA ILE A 60 -12.73 0.09 0.87
C ILE A 60 -11.95 -1.20 0.60
N TRP A 61 -10.64 -1.04 0.51
CA TRP A 61 -9.67 -2.13 0.44
C TRP A 61 -8.59 -1.92 1.49
N ILE A 62 -7.94 -3.00 1.89
CA ILE A 62 -6.80 -2.97 2.80
C ILE A 62 -5.51 -3.04 1.98
N LYS A 63 -4.59 -2.11 2.22
CA LYS A 63 -3.33 -1.98 1.49
C LYS A 63 -2.48 -3.25 1.60
N SER A 64 -2.33 -3.82 2.80
CA SER A 64 -1.65 -5.10 3.00
C SER A 64 -2.30 -6.27 2.26
N ASP A 65 -3.64 -6.35 2.21
CA ASP A 65 -4.34 -7.38 1.41
C ASP A 65 -4.06 -7.20 -0.09
N LEU A 66 -4.05 -5.95 -0.58
CA LEU A 66 -3.69 -5.65 -1.97
C LEU A 66 -2.23 -5.99 -2.26
N LYS A 67 -1.31 -5.70 -1.33
CA LYS A 67 0.11 -6.06 -1.42
C LYS A 67 0.30 -7.57 -1.56
N GLU A 68 -0.32 -8.35 -0.67
CA GLU A 68 -0.24 -9.81 -0.70
C GLU A 68 -0.91 -10.39 -1.95
N LYS A 69 -2.07 -9.86 -2.36
CA LYS A 69 -2.70 -10.25 -3.63
C LYS A 69 -1.77 -9.99 -4.82
N THR A 70 -1.09 -8.84 -4.83
CA THR A 70 -0.14 -8.48 -5.89
C THR A 70 1.02 -9.47 -5.95
N LYS A 71 1.66 -9.78 -4.82
CA LYS A 71 2.72 -10.80 -4.75
C LYS A 71 2.26 -12.16 -5.28
N ASN A 72 1.03 -12.57 -4.95
CA ASN A 72 0.45 -13.82 -5.46
C ASN A 72 0.29 -13.81 -6.97
N VAL A 73 -0.23 -12.71 -7.53
CA VAL A 73 -0.39 -12.55 -8.98
C VAL A 73 0.96 -12.61 -9.69
N LEU A 74 1.98 -11.94 -9.18
CA LEU A 74 3.30 -11.90 -9.82
C LEU A 74 4.02 -13.25 -9.76
N ALA A 75 3.95 -13.95 -8.63
CA ALA A 75 4.58 -15.26 -8.45
C ALA A 75 3.99 -16.32 -9.40
N VAL A 76 2.70 -16.19 -9.74
CA VAL A 76 2.02 -17.07 -10.69
C VAL A 76 2.20 -16.59 -12.13
N GLY A 77 2.16 -15.27 -12.35
CA GLY A 77 2.10 -14.68 -13.69
C GLY A 77 3.44 -14.56 -14.41
N LEU A 78 4.49 -14.12 -13.71
CA LEU A 78 5.80 -13.88 -14.34
C LEU A 78 6.47 -15.14 -14.91
N PRO A 79 6.33 -16.35 -14.31
CA PRO A 79 6.82 -17.58 -14.93
C PRO A 79 6.21 -17.92 -16.30
N PHE A 80 5.10 -17.27 -16.68
CA PHE A 80 4.56 -17.38 -18.04
C PHE A 80 5.29 -16.47 -19.05
N VAL A 81 6.26 -15.66 -18.67
CA VAL A 81 7.06 -14.91 -19.66
C VAL A 81 7.98 -15.87 -20.41
N GLY A 82 7.76 -16.01 -21.72
CA GLY A 82 8.57 -16.86 -22.59
C GLY A 82 9.48 -16.01 -23.46
N VAL A 83 10.79 -16.26 -23.44
CA VAL A 83 11.74 -15.55 -24.33
C VAL A 83 11.71 -16.18 -25.71
N ARG A 84 11.49 -15.38 -26.75
CA ARG A 84 11.44 -15.88 -28.12
C ARG A 84 12.83 -16.38 -28.57
N ASN A 85 12.83 -17.39 -29.43
CA ASN A 85 14.04 -17.99 -30.00
C ASN A 85 14.95 -18.67 -28.95
N THR A 86 14.36 -19.10 -27.83
CA THR A 86 14.97 -20.00 -26.84
C THR A 86 14.23 -21.35 -26.85
N ASN A 87 14.51 -22.26 -25.91
CA ASN A 87 13.81 -23.54 -25.77
C ASN A 87 12.36 -23.43 -25.29
N PHE A 88 11.84 -22.20 -25.23
CA PHE A 88 10.45 -21.90 -24.98
C PHE A 88 9.54 -22.47 -26.10
N GLY A 89 8.62 -23.36 -25.74
CA GLY A 89 7.75 -24.12 -26.65
C GLY A 89 6.71 -23.33 -27.46
N GLY A 90 6.79 -21.99 -27.42
CA GLY A 90 5.85 -21.07 -28.07
C GLY A 90 4.50 -21.00 -27.38
N TYR A 91 3.81 -19.87 -27.52
CA TYR A 91 2.46 -19.71 -27.01
C TYR A 91 1.39 -19.91 -28.10
N ASN A 92 0.19 -20.32 -27.67
CA ASN A 92 -1.00 -20.19 -28.49
C ASN A 92 -1.36 -18.69 -28.64
N ASN A 93 -2.25 -18.34 -29.57
CA ASN A 93 -2.60 -16.94 -29.84
C ASN A 93 -3.02 -16.11 -28.61
N GLU A 94 -3.58 -16.74 -27.58
CA GLU A 94 -4.09 -16.07 -26.38
C GLU A 94 -2.95 -15.69 -25.40
N MET A 95 -1.85 -16.45 -25.37
CA MET A 95 -0.73 -16.19 -24.46
C MET A 95 0.45 -15.48 -25.14
N ARG A 96 0.33 -15.12 -26.43
CA ARG A 96 1.38 -14.39 -27.18
C ARG A 96 1.78 -13.06 -26.55
N MET A 97 0.91 -12.46 -25.74
CA MET A 97 1.23 -11.23 -25.01
C MET A 97 2.36 -11.41 -23.98
N PHE A 98 2.68 -12.65 -23.57
CA PHE A 98 3.80 -12.99 -22.68
C PHE A 98 5.04 -13.48 -23.44
N GLU A 99 5.04 -13.47 -24.78
CA GLU A 99 6.24 -13.72 -25.57
C GLU A 99 7.12 -12.47 -25.61
N TRP A 100 8.37 -12.62 -25.18
CA TRP A 100 9.35 -11.54 -25.14
C TRP A 100 10.33 -11.66 -26.31
N ASP A 101 10.23 -10.74 -27.28
CA ASP A 101 11.10 -10.69 -28.45
C ASP A 101 12.43 -9.98 -28.14
N VAL A 102 13.37 -10.75 -27.59
CA VAL A 102 14.68 -10.24 -27.13
C VAL A 102 15.72 -10.22 -28.24
N THR A 103 15.74 -11.25 -29.08
CA THR A 103 16.84 -11.53 -30.01
C THR A 103 16.34 -12.22 -31.26
N SER A 104 17.04 -11.99 -32.37
CA SER A 104 16.79 -12.68 -33.65
C SER A 104 17.61 -13.97 -33.79
N ARG A 105 18.53 -14.23 -32.86
CA ARG A 105 19.37 -15.43 -32.84
C ARG A 105 18.63 -16.55 -32.10
N ASN A 106 18.73 -17.77 -32.61
CA ASN A 106 18.24 -18.95 -31.90
C ASN A 106 19.27 -19.39 -30.88
N TYR A 107 18.85 -19.53 -29.63
CA TYR A 107 19.60 -20.09 -28.53
C TYR A 107 18.93 -21.40 -28.10
N ASP A 108 19.72 -22.44 -27.90
CA ASP A 108 19.26 -23.70 -27.32
C ASP A 108 19.47 -23.60 -25.80
N VAL A 109 18.65 -22.75 -25.16
CA VAL A 109 18.76 -22.36 -23.75
C VAL A 109 17.35 -22.30 -23.15
N ASP A 110 17.17 -22.84 -21.95
CA ASP A 110 15.94 -22.65 -21.18
C ASP A 110 16.03 -21.33 -20.39
N VAL A 111 14.97 -20.53 -20.41
CA VAL A 111 14.93 -19.22 -19.73
C VAL A 111 13.68 -19.11 -18.88
N ASP A 112 13.85 -18.91 -17.58
CA ASP A 112 12.77 -18.73 -16.62
C ASP A 112 12.81 -17.32 -16.01
N VAL A 113 11.64 -16.70 -15.88
CA VAL A 113 11.45 -15.42 -15.19
C VAL A 113 10.78 -15.68 -13.85
N LEU A 114 11.48 -15.43 -12.76
CA LEU A 114 11.11 -15.86 -11.42
C LEU A 114 10.88 -14.68 -10.48
N PHE A 115 9.81 -14.77 -9.68
CA PHE A 115 9.53 -13.91 -8.55
C PHE A 115 9.10 -14.75 -7.36
N TYR A 116 9.67 -14.47 -6.17
CA TYR A 116 9.31 -15.15 -4.93
C TYR A 116 8.68 -14.17 -3.95
N GLN A 117 7.58 -14.58 -3.31
CA GLN A 117 6.74 -13.70 -2.47
C GLN A 117 7.44 -13.19 -1.21
N ASN A 118 8.47 -13.90 -0.75
CA ASN A 118 9.28 -13.53 0.40
C ASN A 118 10.42 -12.57 0.06
N TRP A 119 10.58 -12.17 -1.21
CA TRP A 119 11.54 -11.13 -1.60
C TRP A 119 11.07 -9.73 -1.20
N PRO A 120 12.01 -8.76 -1.08
CA PRO A 120 11.68 -7.36 -0.87
C PRO A 120 10.66 -6.88 -1.90
N PHE A 121 9.64 -6.16 -1.42
CA PHE A 121 8.50 -5.75 -2.23
C PHE A 121 7.94 -4.45 -1.66
N GLU A 122 8.27 -3.35 -2.32
CA GLU A 122 7.68 -2.05 -2.03
C GLU A 122 6.35 -1.94 -2.75
N PHE A 123 5.35 -1.46 -2.02
CA PHE A 123 3.98 -1.39 -2.48
C PHE A 123 3.32 -0.19 -1.84
N ASP A 124 2.89 0.73 -2.69
CA ASP A 124 2.01 1.81 -2.27
C ASP A 124 0.86 1.98 -3.27
N VAL A 125 -0.19 2.65 -2.81
CA VAL A 125 -1.40 2.88 -3.58
C VAL A 125 -2.05 4.19 -3.15
N ASN A 126 -2.41 5.01 -4.12
CA ASN A 126 -2.95 6.35 -3.94
C ASN A 126 -4.32 6.50 -4.62
N PRO A 127 -5.31 7.19 -4.02
CA PRO A 127 -5.30 7.69 -2.65
C PRO A 127 -5.42 6.54 -1.63
N SER A 128 -4.59 6.59 -0.59
CA SER A 128 -4.77 5.78 0.62
C SER A 128 -4.52 6.64 1.85
N LYS A 129 -5.02 6.16 2.99
CA LYS A 129 -4.77 6.74 4.31
C LYS A 129 -4.38 5.61 5.25
N GLY A 130 -3.09 5.52 5.56
CA GLY A 130 -2.49 4.34 6.18
C GLY A 130 -2.79 3.06 5.39
N GLU A 131 -3.36 2.06 6.06
CA GLU A 131 -3.76 0.79 5.45
C GLU A 131 -5.07 0.84 4.66
N ILE A 132 -5.82 1.94 4.72
CA ILE A 132 -7.14 2.04 4.10
C ILE A 132 -7.03 2.68 2.73
N VAL A 133 -7.48 1.95 1.72
CA VAL A 133 -7.58 2.42 0.33
C VAL A 133 -9.06 2.63 0.04
N ARG A 134 -9.47 3.86 -0.27
CA ARG A 134 -10.90 4.22 -0.37
C ARG A 134 -11.20 4.92 -1.69
N GLY A 135 -12.26 4.46 -2.36
CA GLY A 135 -12.82 5.15 -3.51
C GLY A 135 -13.73 6.31 -3.12
N ASP A 136 -13.77 7.34 -3.96
CA ASP A 136 -14.69 8.47 -3.80
C ASP A 136 -16.15 8.03 -4.00
N SER A 137 -17.03 8.39 -3.06
CA SER A 137 -18.47 8.20 -3.23
C SER A 137 -19.17 9.54 -3.40
N VAL A 138 -19.88 9.70 -4.52
CA VAL A 138 -20.77 10.85 -4.74
C VAL A 138 -22.19 10.40 -4.45
N LYS A 139 -22.78 11.00 -3.42
CA LYS A 139 -24.19 10.82 -3.06
C LYS A 139 -24.96 12.03 -3.55
N GLN A 140 -25.91 11.82 -4.45
CA GLN A 140 -26.80 12.87 -4.91
C GLN A 140 -28.24 12.52 -4.54
N THR A 141 -28.85 13.41 -3.76
CA THR A 141 -30.25 13.31 -3.37
C THR A 141 -31.11 13.94 -4.46
N TYR A 142 -32.00 13.15 -5.05
CA TYR A 142 -33.03 13.62 -5.97
C TYR A 142 -34.42 13.43 -5.34
N ASP A 143 -35.41 14.14 -5.86
CA ASP A 143 -36.82 14.02 -5.40
C ASP A 143 -37.38 12.59 -5.50
N PHE A 144 -36.74 11.70 -6.26
CA PHE A 144 -37.13 10.30 -6.45
C PHE A 144 -36.23 9.28 -5.72
N GLY A 145 -35.31 9.73 -4.86
CA GLY A 145 -34.45 8.87 -4.06
C GLY A 145 -32.96 9.24 -4.09
N ILE A 146 -32.15 8.47 -3.37
CA ILE A 146 -30.71 8.66 -3.29
C ILE A 146 -30.06 7.88 -4.43
N PHE A 147 -29.33 8.57 -5.30
CA PHE A 147 -28.48 7.96 -6.30
C PHE A 147 -27.03 8.06 -5.84
N CYS A 148 -26.34 6.93 -5.82
CA CYS A 148 -24.94 6.87 -5.43
C CYS A 148 -24.12 6.35 -6.60
N ILE A 149 -22.99 6.99 -6.84
CA ILE A 149 -21.92 6.40 -7.63
C ILE A 149 -20.68 6.39 -6.74
N ALA A 150 -20.21 5.20 -6.40
CA ALA A 150 -18.87 5.02 -5.89
C ALA A 150 -17.94 4.88 -7.10
N ARG A 151 -16.97 5.78 -7.22
CA ARG A 151 -15.90 5.72 -8.21
C ARG A 151 -14.60 5.48 -7.48
N TYR A 152 -13.70 4.75 -8.12
CA TYR A 152 -12.34 4.65 -7.62
C TYR A 152 -11.39 4.75 -8.81
N HIS A 153 -10.25 5.37 -8.55
CA HIS A 153 -9.14 5.47 -9.46
C HIS A 153 -7.88 5.42 -8.60
N PHE A 154 -7.30 4.23 -8.47
CA PHE A 154 -6.11 3.99 -7.68
C PHE A 154 -4.87 3.96 -8.55
N VAL A 155 -3.83 4.57 -8.01
CA VAL A 155 -2.53 4.78 -8.61
C VAL A 155 -1.54 3.98 -7.78
N TYR A 156 -0.94 2.96 -8.36
CA TYR A 156 -0.03 2.05 -7.68
C TYR A 156 1.42 2.40 -7.96
N ASP A 157 2.24 2.30 -6.91
CA ASP A 157 3.69 2.35 -6.96
C ASP A 157 4.23 1.01 -6.47
N LEU A 158 5.05 0.35 -7.29
CA LEU A 158 5.56 -0.99 -7.02
C LEU A 158 7.04 -1.07 -7.32
N GLU A 159 7.80 -1.70 -6.43
CA GLU A 159 9.20 -2.01 -6.68
C GLU A 159 9.56 -3.40 -6.16
N PHE A 160 10.10 -4.25 -7.03
CA PHE A 160 10.46 -5.61 -6.66
C PHE A 160 11.53 -6.24 -7.58
N PRO A 161 12.32 -7.20 -7.07
CA PRO A 161 13.30 -7.91 -7.88
C PRO A 161 12.65 -9.05 -8.66
N VAL A 162 13.12 -9.24 -9.89
CA VAL A 162 12.84 -10.41 -10.73
C VAL A 162 14.17 -11.08 -11.07
N VAL A 163 14.23 -12.42 -10.96
CA VAL A 163 15.41 -13.19 -11.34
C VAL A 163 15.15 -13.89 -12.66
N ILE A 164 16.11 -13.77 -13.57
CA ILE A 164 16.14 -14.50 -14.82
C ILE A 164 17.14 -15.63 -14.65
N LYS A 165 16.64 -16.87 -14.73
CA LYS A 165 17.45 -18.09 -14.75
C LYS A 165 17.62 -18.52 -16.21
N MET A 166 18.83 -18.87 -16.59
CA MET A 166 19.14 -19.47 -17.89
C MET A 166 19.90 -20.77 -17.69
N GLU A 167 19.54 -21.82 -18.42
CA GLU A 167 20.12 -23.15 -18.27
C GLU A 167 20.41 -23.79 -19.63
N LYS A 168 21.57 -24.44 -19.75
CA LYS A 168 21.95 -25.25 -20.92
C LYS A 168 22.91 -26.38 -20.55
N ASP A 169 22.50 -27.61 -20.81
CA ASP A 169 23.30 -28.84 -20.57
C ASP A 169 23.90 -28.93 -19.15
N GLY A 170 23.20 -28.39 -18.15
CA GLY A 170 23.63 -28.38 -16.74
C GLY A 170 24.49 -27.19 -16.33
N ASP A 171 24.89 -26.31 -17.26
CA ASP A 171 25.40 -24.98 -16.90
C ASP A 171 24.23 -24.03 -16.63
N GLU A 172 24.28 -23.31 -15.51
CA GLU A 172 23.26 -22.36 -15.10
C GLU A 172 23.85 -20.95 -14.93
N MET A 173 23.07 -19.93 -15.31
CA MET A 173 23.38 -18.53 -15.03
C MET A 173 22.13 -17.80 -14.54
N PHE A 174 22.32 -16.94 -13.54
CA PHE A 174 21.26 -16.14 -12.95
C PHE A 174 21.66 -14.67 -12.96
N PHE A 175 20.71 -13.80 -13.22
CA PHE A 175 20.84 -12.39 -12.90
C PHE A 175 19.50 -11.83 -12.46
N ALA A 176 19.55 -10.75 -11.69
CA ALA A 176 18.36 -10.06 -11.21
C ALA A 176 18.21 -8.72 -11.92
N THR A 177 16.96 -8.32 -12.16
CA THR A 177 16.59 -6.97 -12.56
C THR A 177 15.51 -6.44 -11.64
N LYS A 178 15.44 -5.13 -11.51
CA LYS A 178 14.44 -4.45 -10.69
C LYS A 178 13.30 -3.97 -11.57
N VAL A 179 12.09 -4.42 -11.26
CA VAL A 179 10.86 -3.92 -11.87
C VAL A 179 10.36 -2.76 -11.03
N LYS A 180 10.13 -1.60 -11.67
CA LYS A 180 9.62 -0.41 -10.99
C LYS A 180 8.44 0.19 -11.76
N ILE A 181 7.29 0.24 -11.10
CA ILE A 181 6.09 0.93 -11.60
C ILE A 181 5.91 2.16 -10.75
N VAL A 182 5.76 3.31 -11.40
CA VAL A 182 5.46 4.59 -10.75
C VAL A 182 4.17 5.11 -11.35
N SER A 183 3.19 5.32 -10.48
CA SER A 183 1.89 5.85 -10.80
C SER A 183 1.17 5.09 -11.93
N ASN A 184 1.10 3.76 -11.82
CA ASN A 184 0.56 2.85 -12.85
C ASN A 184 1.24 2.92 -14.23
N ASN A 185 2.41 3.52 -14.33
CA ASN A 185 3.21 3.49 -15.56
C ASN A 185 4.44 2.62 -15.30
N PRO A 186 4.96 1.93 -16.32
CA PRO A 186 6.37 1.54 -16.30
C PRO A 186 7.18 2.75 -15.89
N ARG A 187 8.30 2.55 -15.21
CA ARG A 187 9.29 3.63 -15.09
C ARG A 187 9.41 4.31 -16.46
N GLU A 188 9.54 5.64 -16.53
CA GLU A 188 10.02 6.18 -17.80
C GLU A 188 11.37 5.52 -18.11
N ASN A 189 11.88 5.58 -19.34
CA ASN A 189 13.20 5.03 -19.62
C ASN A 189 14.30 5.92 -18.99
N ASP A 190 14.18 6.17 -17.68
CA ASP A 190 15.16 5.93 -16.67
C ASP A 190 16.29 5.02 -17.19
N LEU A 191 17.19 5.62 -17.95
CA LEU A 191 18.62 5.39 -17.81
C LEU A 191 19.02 5.75 -16.37
N VAL A 192 18.41 5.06 -15.40
CA VAL A 192 18.42 5.35 -13.99
C VAL A 192 18.45 3.97 -13.33
N TYR A 193 19.62 3.40 -13.03
CA TYR A 193 20.44 3.91 -11.94
C TYR A 193 19.87 5.21 -11.38
N GLY A 194 19.00 5.09 -10.37
CA GLY A 194 18.95 6.09 -9.32
C GLY A 194 20.32 6.06 -8.66
N TYR A 195 21.33 6.50 -9.40
CA TYR A 195 22.26 7.44 -8.89
C TYR A 195 21.35 8.48 -8.22
N GLU A 196 21.55 8.71 -6.91
CA GLU A 196 21.81 10.12 -6.53
C GLU A 196 22.50 10.69 -7.76
N ASP A 197 21.94 11.65 -8.50
CA ASP A 197 22.74 12.25 -9.55
C ASP A 197 23.95 12.79 -8.78
N GLU A 198 25.03 12.00 -8.66
CA GLU A 198 26.08 12.21 -7.66
C GLU A 198 26.69 13.55 -8.00
N LYS A 199 26.60 13.93 -9.27
CA LYS A 199 26.83 15.25 -9.76
C LYS A 199 25.89 16.28 -9.12
N PHE A 200 24.58 16.20 -9.25
CA PHE A 200 23.66 17.13 -8.58
C PHE A 200 23.80 17.12 -7.04
N CYS A 201 23.77 15.95 -6.42
CA CYS A 201 23.87 15.79 -4.97
C CYS A 201 25.25 16.16 -4.42
N ASN A 202 26.30 16.29 -5.24
CA ASN A 202 27.64 16.71 -4.81
C ASN A 202 28.16 17.99 -5.49
N GLU A 203 27.35 18.68 -6.30
CA GLU A 203 27.68 19.99 -6.89
C GLU A 203 27.00 21.12 -6.11
N ASN A 204 27.68 22.27 -6.03
CA ASN A 204 27.19 23.47 -5.33
C ASN A 204 26.70 23.19 -3.90
N LEU A 205 27.50 22.39 -3.18
CA LEU A 205 27.21 22.03 -1.80
C LEU A 205 27.34 23.23 -0.87
N LYS A 206 26.38 23.34 0.02
CA LYS A 206 26.39 24.24 1.15
C LYS A 206 26.43 23.43 2.42
N LYS A 207 27.29 23.87 3.35
CA LYS A 207 27.38 23.30 4.69
C LYS A 207 26.29 23.88 5.56
N ILE A 208 25.53 23.01 6.21
CA ILE A 208 24.53 23.39 7.19
C ILE A 208 24.88 22.72 8.51
N LYS A 209 24.84 23.49 9.60
CA LYS A 209 25.00 22.93 10.95
C LYS A 209 23.73 22.23 11.36
N ILE A 210 23.88 21.03 11.90
CA ILE A 210 22.82 20.21 12.47
C ILE A 210 23.21 19.85 13.91
N ASN A 211 22.24 19.89 14.81
CA ASN A 211 22.43 19.73 16.25
C ASN A 211 22.71 18.29 16.71
N GLU A 212 22.33 17.26 15.94
CA GLU A 212 22.61 15.85 16.24
C GLU A 212 22.87 15.04 14.96
N ASP A 213 23.37 13.82 15.13
CA ASP A 213 23.48 12.83 14.05
C ASP A 213 22.09 12.25 13.73
N PHE A 214 21.52 12.72 12.62
CA PHE A 214 20.26 12.26 12.03
C PHE A 214 20.53 11.68 10.64
N ASP A 215 19.62 10.82 10.18
CA ASP A 215 19.56 10.44 8.77
C ASP A 215 18.87 11.57 8.00
N ILE A 216 19.65 12.27 7.16
CA ILE A 216 19.20 13.46 6.45
C ILE A 216 18.86 13.13 5.00
N ASN A 217 17.65 13.47 4.58
CA ASN A 217 17.22 13.44 3.19
C ASN A 217 16.89 14.84 2.71
N VAL A 218 17.49 15.26 1.59
CA VAL A 218 17.25 16.57 0.98
C VAL A 218 16.38 16.38 -0.26
N LEU A 219 15.23 17.04 -0.28
CA LEU A 219 14.29 17.05 -1.39
C LEU A 219 14.50 18.33 -2.21
N CYS A 220 15.02 18.19 -3.42
CA CYS A 220 15.33 19.27 -4.36
C CYS A 220 14.59 19.04 -5.69
N GLU A 221 13.45 19.70 -5.89
CA GLU A 221 12.58 19.46 -7.05
C GLU A 221 12.25 17.95 -7.17
N ASP A 222 12.77 17.28 -8.21
CA ASP A 222 12.57 15.85 -8.47
C ASP A 222 13.71 14.96 -7.90
N ASN A 223 14.71 15.55 -7.24
CA ASN A 223 15.87 14.83 -6.70
C ASN A 223 15.77 14.62 -5.18
N ILE A 224 16.21 13.44 -4.73
CA ILE A 224 16.36 13.09 -3.32
C ILE A 224 17.84 12.78 -3.06
N CYS A 225 18.48 13.53 -2.17
CA CYS A 225 19.88 13.31 -1.79
C CYS A 225 19.95 12.86 -0.33
N SER A 226 20.47 11.66 -0.08
CA SER A 226 20.70 11.16 1.28
C SER A 226 22.09 11.61 1.74
N LYS A 227 22.17 12.27 2.90
CA LYS A 227 23.42 12.83 3.40
C LYS A 227 23.69 12.38 4.81
N GLU A 228 24.96 12.05 5.07
CA GLU A 228 25.44 11.78 6.41
C GLU A 228 25.84 13.10 7.10
N VAL A 229 25.54 13.19 8.40
CA VAL A 229 26.05 14.26 9.25
C VAL A 229 27.47 13.89 9.68
N VAL A 230 28.43 14.80 9.46
CA VAL A 230 29.83 14.63 9.87
C VAL A 230 30.22 15.82 10.75
N ASP A 231 30.61 15.54 12.00
CA ASP A 231 31.00 16.54 13.00
C ASP A 231 29.94 17.65 13.22
N GLY A 232 28.65 17.30 13.15
CA GLY A 232 27.54 18.24 13.31
C GLY A 232 27.28 19.15 12.10
N GLU A 233 27.87 18.84 10.95
CA GLU A 233 27.62 19.51 9.67
C GLU A 233 27.12 18.50 8.63
N VAL A 234 26.25 18.96 7.73
CA VAL A 234 25.85 18.21 6.53
C VAL A 234 26.08 19.06 5.29
N GLU A 235 26.57 18.43 4.22
CA GLU A 235 26.74 19.08 2.92
C GLU A 235 25.52 18.78 2.03
N VAL A 236 24.72 19.80 1.72
CA VAL A 236 23.50 19.67 0.92
C VAL A 236 23.55 20.54 -0.33
N PRO A 237 22.87 20.18 -1.42
CA PRO A 237 22.77 21.04 -2.59
C PRO A 237 22.04 22.36 -2.29
N ASP A 238 22.55 23.49 -2.80
CA ASP A 238 21.92 24.80 -2.69
C ASP A 238 20.75 24.95 -3.69
N CYS A 239 19.64 24.26 -3.41
CA CYS A 239 18.48 24.15 -4.30
C CYS A 239 17.20 24.84 -3.76
N GLY A 240 17.26 25.41 -2.55
CA GLY A 240 16.07 25.96 -1.86
C GLY A 240 15.02 24.89 -1.48
N GLY A 241 15.45 23.63 -1.36
CA GLY A 241 14.60 22.48 -1.09
C GLY A 241 14.14 22.32 0.36
N VAL A 242 13.69 21.11 0.68
CA VAL A 242 13.28 20.71 2.03
C VAL A 242 14.24 19.67 2.56
N ILE A 243 14.65 19.79 3.82
CA ILE A 243 15.44 18.79 4.52
C ILE A 243 14.51 18.03 5.47
N VAL A 244 14.50 16.71 5.32
CA VAL A 244 13.79 15.77 6.18
C VAL A 244 14.83 15.09 7.07
N ALA A 245 14.76 15.37 8.37
CA ALA A 245 15.56 14.70 9.37
C ALA A 245 14.79 13.50 9.93
N SER A 246 15.46 12.36 10.01
CA SER A 246 14.88 11.12 10.50
C SER A 246 15.84 10.38 11.42
N LYS A 247 15.30 9.58 12.33
CA LYS A 247 16.05 8.75 13.28
C LYS A 247 15.18 7.58 13.69
N GLU A 248 15.76 6.38 13.76
CA GLU A 248 15.02 5.20 14.16
C GLU A 248 14.34 5.40 15.52
N GLY A 249 13.01 5.19 15.57
CA GLY A 249 12.20 5.36 16.77
C GLY A 249 11.81 6.80 17.10
N TYR A 250 11.94 7.73 16.14
CA TYR A 250 11.51 9.13 16.26
C TYR A 250 10.61 9.54 15.10
N VAL A 251 9.76 10.54 15.30
CA VAL A 251 8.98 11.18 14.25
C VAL A 251 9.89 12.09 13.45
N SER A 252 9.86 11.93 12.13
CA SER A 252 10.62 12.77 11.22
C SER A 252 10.12 14.21 11.24
N GLU A 253 11.03 15.16 11.06
CA GLU A 253 10.73 16.58 10.96
C GLU A 253 11.29 17.10 9.65
N ASP A 254 10.53 17.96 8.96
CA ASP A 254 10.95 18.59 7.73
C ASP A 254 11.05 20.12 7.88
N LYS A 255 12.08 20.71 7.27
CA LYS A 255 12.31 22.16 7.25
C LYS A 255 12.77 22.62 5.89
N VAL A 256 12.35 23.81 5.49
CA VAL A 256 12.92 24.48 4.31
C VAL A 256 14.38 24.82 4.61
N VAL A 257 15.27 24.52 3.65
CA VAL A 257 16.73 24.70 3.79
C VAL A 257 17.10 26.12 4.24
N SER A 258 17.88 26.24 5.32
CA SER A 258 18.46 27.50 5.83
C SER A 258 19.94 27.35 6.26
N ASP A 259 20.63 28.45 6.59
CA ASP A 259 22.06 28.43 6.96
C ASP A 259 22.36 27.63 8.24
N GLU A 260 21.46 27.70 9.21
CA GLU A 260 21.52 26.93 10.46
C GLU A 260 20.13 26.30 10.68
N MET A 261 20.11 25.03 11.06
CA MET A 261 18.88 24.29 11.33
C MET A 261 19.06 23.48 12.60
N GLU A 262 18.06 23.53 13.46
CA GLU A 262 17.96 22.68 14.64
C GLU A 262 16.74 21.79 14.44
N PHE A 263 16.88 20.47 14.57
CA PHE A 263 15.77 19.52 14.54
C PHE A 263 15.48 19.02 15.95
N GLU A 264 14.21 18.95 16.30
CA GLU A 264 13.73 18.44 17.59
C GLU A 264 12.83 17.23 17.33
N LEU A 265 13.45 16.12 16.92
CA LEU A 265 12.71 14.90 16.64
C LEU A 265 12.07 14.35 17.91
N GLU A 266 10.79 14.00 17.83
CA GLU A 266 10.07 13.45 18.96
C GLU A 266 10.14 11.94 19.00
N LYS A 267 10.48 11.39 20.17
CA LYS A 267 10.60 9.94 20.34
C LYS A 267 9.22 9.27 20.26
N ILE A 268 9.12 8.24 19.43
CA ILE A 268 7.96 7.36 19.31
C ILE A 268 7.95 6.39 20.50
N SER A 269 6.84 6.37 21.23
CA SER A 269 6.58 5.43 22.31
C SER A 269 5.75 4.26 21.79
N LYS A 270 6.25 3.03 21.99
CA LYS A 270 5.49 1.80 21.75
C LYS A 270 4.70 1.43 22.99
N MET A 271 3.38 1.53 22.89
CA MET A 271 2.46 1.35 24.00
C MET A 271 1.66 0.07 23.82
N LYS A 272 1.65 -0.81 24.84
CA LYS A 272 0.73 -1.93 24.83
C LYS A 272 -0.70 -1.44 24.88
N PHE A 273 -1.62 -2.11 24.18
CA PHE A 273 -3.01 -1.70 24.20
C PHE A 273 -3.99 -2.85 24.36
N LYS A 274 -5.18 -2.51 24.84
CA LYS A 274 -6.35 -3.39 24.90
C LYS A 274 -7.56 -2.63 24.41
N VAL A 275 -8.52 -3.38 23.88
CA VAL A 275 -9.79 -2.81 23.43
C VAL A 275 -10.93 -3.41 24.23
N ARG A 276 -11.82 -2.54 24.72
CA ARG A 276 -13.09 -2.93 25.32
C ARG A 276 -14.23 -2.39 24.47
N LYS A 277 -15.31 -3.14 24.38
CA LYS A 277 -16.52 -2.67 23.72
C LYS A 277 -17.55 -2.21 24.75
N GLN A 278 -18.28 -1.17 24.42
CA GLN A 278 -19.33 -0.59 25.23
C GLN A 278 -20.64 -0.58 24.45
N ASN A 279 -21.74 -0.83 25.13
CA ASN A 279 -23.08 -0.61 24.58
C ASN A 279 -24.01 -0.10 25.69
N LYS A 280 -25.33 -0.06 25.45
CA LYS A 280 -26.31 0.40 26.46
C LYS A 280 -26.34 -0.47 27.73
N SER A 281 -25.82 -1.69 27.68
CA SER A 281 -25.86 -2.66 28.78
C SER A 281 -24.59 -2.67 29.64
N GLY A 282 -23.49 -2.06 29.16
CA GLY A 282 -22.24 -1.97 29.91
C GLY A 282 -20.99 -2.11 29.04
N GLU A 283 -19.88 -2.43 29.69
CA GLU A 283 -18.57 -2.68 29.09
C GLU A 283 -18.26 -4.18 29.05
N TYR A 284 -17.67 -4.63 27.95
CA TYR A 284 -17.35 -6.02 27.69
C TYR A 284 -15.99 -6.14 26.99
N ASN A 285 -15.37 -7.31 27.09
CA ASN A 285 -14.21 -7.64 26.26
C ASN A 285 -14.69 -7.97 24.84
N LEU A 286 -13.78 -7.85 23.87
CA LEU A 286 -14.00 -8.37 22.51
C LEU A 286 -14.18 -9.89 22.55
N LYS A 287 -14.99 -10.41 21.64
CA LYS A 287 -15.11 -11.85 21.39
C LYS A 287 -14.03 -12.30 20.39
N ASP A 288 -13.77 -13.59 20.33
CA ASP A 288 -12.75 -14.18 19.43
C ASP A 288 -13.01 -13.89 17.94
N ASN A 289 -14.26 -13.65 17.56
CA ASN A 289 -14.66 -13.31 16.20
C ASN A 289 -14.88 -11.79 15.99
N GLU A 290 -14.33 -10.96 16.86
CA GLU A 290 -14.42 -9.51 16.81
C GLU A 290 -13.02 -8.91 16.82
N MET A 291 -12.81 -7.91 15.97
CA MET A 291 -11.58 -7.14 15.92
C MET A 291 -11.89 -5.66 15.84
N VAL A 292 -10.97 -4.83 16.31
CA VAL A 292 -11.05 -3.39 16.20
C VAL A 292 -9.86 -2.88 15.44
N ILE A 293 -10.13 -2.12 14.38
CA ILE A 293 -9.12 -1.31 13.70
C ILE A 293 -9.10 0.03 14.40
N ILE A 294 -7.94 0.43 14.89
CA ILE A 294 -7.68 1.72 15.51
C ILE A 294 -6.81 2.51 14.53
N ASN A 295 -7.24 3.72 14.20
CA ASN A 295 -6.44 4.69 13.48
C ASN A 295 -6.32 5.97 14.33
N LEU A 296 -5.09 6.43 14.53
CA LEU A 296 -4.73 7.60 15.31
C LEU A 296 -4.00 8.57 14.41
N ILE A 297 -4.60 9.74 14.17
CA ILE A 297 -4.00 10.77 13.31
C ILE A 297 -3.69 12.01 14.13
N ASN A 298 -2.42 12.39 14.20
CA ASN A 298 -1.94 13.64 14.77
C ASN A 298 -1.53 14.59 13.64
N GLU A 299 -2.47 15.44 13.23
CA GLU A 299 -2.28 16.38 12.11
C GLU A 299 -1.22 17.45 12.42
N GLU A 300 -1.06 17.83 13.69
CA GLU A 300 -0.10 18.85 14.11
C GLU A 300 1.35 18.39 13.93
N LYS A 301 1.59 17.08 14.07
CA LYS A 301 2.92 16.47 13.99
C LYS A 301 3.14 15.63 12.74
N ASN A 302 2.18 15.65 11.81
CA ASN A 302 2.16 14.78 10.64
C ASN A 302 2.46 13.30 10.98
N PHE A 303 1.92 12.83 12.11
CA PHE A 303 2.16 11.48 12.62
C PHE A 303 0.85 10.68 12.62
N GLU A 304 0.88 9.49 12.03
CA GLU A 304 -0.25 8.56 12.02
C GLU A 304 0.21 7.20 12.57
N SER A 305 -0.63 6.58 13.38
CA SER A 305 -0.43 5.22 13.86
C SER A 305 -1.70 4.42 13.77
N TYR A 306 -1.57 3.13 13.52
CA TYR A 306 -2.71 2.22 13.45
C TYR A 306 -2.42 0.94 14.21
N ALA A 307 -3.49 0.27 14.65
CA ALA A 307 -3.38 -1.05 15.23
C ALA A 307 -4.63 -1.89 14.95
N VAL A 308 -4.41 -3.19 14.79
CA VAL A 308 -5.48 -4.19 14.65
C VAL A 308 -5.49 -5.08 15.88
N SER A 309 -6.53 -4.97 16.70
CA SER A 309 -6.56 -5.57 18.05
C SER A 309 -6.45 -7.10 18.10
N SER A 310 -6.64 -7.79 16.98
CA SER A 310 -6.50 -9.25 16.87
C SER A 310 -5.10 -9.70 16.42
N GLN A 311 -4.28 -8.79 15.90
CA GLN A 311 -2.98 -9.09 15.29
C GLN A 311 -1.82 -8.37 15.98
N MET A 312 -2.11 -7.28 16.68
CA MET A 312 -1.12 -6.39 17.30
C MET A 312 -1.44 -6.21 18.78
N ASP A 313 -0.41 -6.13 19.61
CA ASP A 313 -0.50 -5.85 21.04
C ASP A 313 0.11 -4.50 21.43
N GLU A 314 0.80 -3.84 20.50
CA GLU A 314 1.43 -2.53 20.66
C GLU A 314 0.92 -1.53 19.61
N ILE A 315 0.90 -0.24 19.98
CA ILE A 315 0.58 0.89 19.11
C ILE A 315 1.61 2.00 19.34
N GLU A 316 1.97 2.71 18.28
CA GLU A 316 2.99 3.76 18.31
C GLU A 316 2.35 5.13 18.57
N LEU A 317 2.96 5.91 19.45
CA LEU A 317 2.44 7.19 19.87
C LEU A 317 3.54 8.21 20.15
N VAL A 318 3.28 9.45 19.77
CA VAL A 318 3.93 10.64 20.34
C VAL A 318 2.95 11.48 21.15
N GLU A 319 3.46 12.37 21.98
CA GLU A 319 2.64 13.32 22.73
C GLU A 319 1.84 14.21 21.77
N GLY A 320 0.60 14.57 22.11
CA GLY A 320 -0.18 15.49 21.29
C GLY A 320 -1.63 15.05 21.09
N LYS A 321 -2.32 15.80 20.23
CA LYS A 321 -3.75 15.63 19.97
C LYS A 321 -3.97 14.74 18.75
N TYR A 322 -4.81 13.73 18.92
CA TYR A 322 -5.14 12.76 17.89
C TYR A 322 -6.63 12.76 17.58
N ASN A 323 -6.93 12.63 16.29
CA ASN A 323 -8.20 12.14 15.80
C ASN A 323 -8.19 10.61 15.91
N VAL A 324 -8.93 10.08 16.88
CA VAL A 324 -9.06 8.64 17.13
C VAL A 324 -10.23 8.12 16.34
N ASN A 325 -9.99 7.26 15.37
CA ASN A 325 -11.02 6.57 14.59
C ASN A 325 -10.93 5.07 14.84
N MET A 326 -12.02 4.47 15.32
CA MET A 326 -12.09 3.05 15.61
C MET A 326 -13.26 2.40 14.91
N MET A 327 -13.03 1.23 14.32
CA MET A 327 -14.07 0.41 13.68
C MET A 327 -14.11 -0.98 14.33
N LEU A 328 -15.28 -1.34 14.88
CA LEU A 328 -15.54 -2.68 15.40
C LEU A 328 -16.08 -3.57 14.27
N ILE A 329 -15.27 -4.53 13.88
CA ILE A 329 -15.57 -5.51 12.83
C ILE A 329 -15.87 -6.84 13.49
N LYS A 330 -16.92 -7.50 13.02
CA LYS A 330 -17.29 -8.85 13.45
C LYS A 330 -17.19 -9.79 12.28
N GLU A 331 -16.46 -10.88 12.47
CA GLU A 331 -16.34 -11.98 11.52
C GLU A 331 -17.46 -13.00 11.70
N GLY A 332 -17.95 -13.55 10.60
CA GLY A 332 -18.98 -14.58 10.57
C GLY A 332 -19.80 -14.55 9.29
N LYS A 333 -20.73 -15.49 9.15
CA LYS A 333 -21.57 -15.58 7.94
C LYS A 333 -22.80 -14.68 8.08
N PHE A 334 -22.72 -13.46 7.57
CA PHE A 334 -23.84 -12.52 7.57
C PHE A 334 -24.61 -12.62 6.27
N LYS A 335 -25.88 -13.02 6.37
CA LYS A 335 -26.79 -13.09 5.22
C LYS A 335 -27.75 -11.93 5.26
N PHE A 336 -27.63 -11.03 4.29
CA PHE A 336 -28.57 -9.94 4.11
C PHE A 336 -29.57 -10.32 3.02
N PRO A 337 -30.86 -10.51 3.35
CA PRO A 337 -31.84 -10.87 2.36
C PRO A 337 -31.97 -9.74 1.33
N GLY A 338 -32.11 -10.12 0.06
CA GLY A 338 -32.38 -9.17 -1.01
C GLY A 338 -33.67 -8.39 -0.72
N LYS A 339 -33.72 -7.14 -1.18
CA LYS A 339 -34.90 -6.27 -1.03
C LYS A 339 -35.30 -5.67 -2.35
N THR A 340 -36.60 -5.46 -2.53
CA THR A 340 -37.11 -4.65 -3.64
C THR A 340 -37.38 -3.26 -3.10
N ILE A 341 -36.69 -2.25 -3.65
CA ILE A 341 -36.95 -0.85 -3.34
C ILE A 341 -37.88 -0.32 -4.43
N GLU A 342 -39.06 0.14 -4.04
CA GLU A 342 -39.92 0.93 -4.92
C GLU A 342 -39.57 2.40 -4.78
N TYR A 343 -39.40 3.10 -5.90
CA TYR A 343 -39.15 4.53 -5.95
C TYR A 343 -40.00 5.18 -7.04
N CYS A 344 -40.37 6.44 -6.82
CA CYS A 344 -41.29 7.19 -7.67
C CYS A 344 -40.53 8.01 -8.70
N ILE A 345 -40.64 7.73 -9.99
CA ILE A 345 -40.17 8.66 -11.03
C ILE A 345 -41.31 9.65 -11.31
N GLY A 346 -41.31 10.77 -10.58
CA GLY A 346 -42.31 11.84 -10.64
C GLY A 346 -42.31 12.70 -9.38
N ILE A 347 -43.41 13.39 -9.11
CA ILE A 347 -43.55 14.24 -7.91
C ILE A 347 -44.05 13.37 -6.76
N GLU A 348 -43.31 13.33 -5.65
CA GLU A 348 -43.83 12.78 -4.40
C GLU A 348 -44.89 13.75 -3.84
N THR A 349 -46.13 13.28 -3.71
CA THR A 349 -47.24 14.06 -3.13
C THR A 349 -47.66 13.46 -1.78
N PRO A 350 -48.35 14.19 -0.91
CA PRO A 350 -48.89 13.65 0.34
C PRO A 350 -49.86 12.47 0.15
N LEU A 351 -50.40 12.28 -1.07
CA LEU A 351 -51.26 11.15 -1.46
C LEU A 351 -50.48 9.99 -2.11
N GLY A 352 -49.15 10.10 -2.23
CA GLY A 352 -48.26 9.11 -2.82
C GLY A 352 -47.56 9.60 -4.10
N CYS A 353 -47.09 8.64 -4.89
CA CYS A 353 -46.33 8.91 -6.12
C CYS A 353 -47.23 9.43 -7.25
N ALA A 354 -47.10 10.71 -7.62
CA ALA A 354 -47.67 11.27 -8.83
C ALA A 354 -46.67 11.11 -9.99
N GLY A 355 -46.49 9.86 -10.43
CA GLY A 355 -45.48 9.47 -11.41
C GLY A 355 -45.46 7.98 -11.70
N THR A 356 -44.40 7.52 -12.37
CA THR A 356 -44.20 6.09 -12.63
C THR A 356 -43.46 5.45 -11.47
N LYS A 357 -44.08 4.49 -10.78
CA LYS A 357 -43.36 3.67 -9.79
C LYS A 357 -42.40 2.73 -10.53
N LYS A 358 -41.12 2.77 -10.17
CA LYS A 358 -40.14 1.77 -10.57
C LYS A 358 -39.68 1.00 -9.35
N SER A 359 -39.32 -0.26 -9.57
CA SER A 359 -38.77 -1.13 -8.53
C SER A 359 -37.36 -1.56 -8.91
N VAL A 360 -36.41 -1.39 -8.00
CA VAL A 360 -35.06 -1.96 -8.12
C VAL A 360 -34.95 -3.13 -7.16
N LYS A 361 -34.60 -4.31 -7.68
CA LYS A 361 -34.30 -5.49 -6.89
C LYS A 361 -32.82 -5.48 -6.52
N ILE A 362 -32.55 -5.41 -5.22
CA ILE A 362 -31.21 -5.61 -4.66
C ILE A 362 -31.11 -7.10 -4.30
N PRO A 363 -30.14 -7.85 -4.87
CA PRO A 363 -29.97 -9.26 -4.57
C PRO A 363 -29.59 -9.47 -3.10
N ALA A 364 -29.76 -10.70 -2.62
CA ALA A 364 -29.21 -11.07 -1.32
C ALA A 364 -27.67 -11.01 -1.37
N VAL A 365 -27.05 -10.63 -0.26
CA VAL A 365 -25.60 -10.52 -0.12
C VAL A 365 -25.16 -11.34 1.08
N ASP A 366 -24.16 -12.18 0.87
CA ASP A 366 -23.46 -12.90 1.92
C ASP A 366 -22.13 -12.17 2.18
N LEU A 367 -21.88 -11.76 3.43
CA LEU A 367 -20.64 -11.12 3.87
C LEU A 367 -19.98 -11.96 4.96
N ASP A 368 -18.66 -12.09 4.91
CA ASP A 368 -17.86 -12.80 5.92
C ASP A 368 -17.44 -11.90 7.09
N GLN A 369 -17.56 -10.58 6.91
CA GLN A 369 -17.25 -9.57 7.91
C GLN A 369 -18.23 -8.40 7.80
N VAL A 370 -18.59 -7.81 8.94
CA VAL A 370 -19.49 -6.66 9.01
C VAL A 370 -19.00 -5.68 10.08
N VAL A 371 -19.03 -4.38 9.75
CA VAL A 371 -18.84 -3.31 10.74
C VAL A 371 -20.09 -3.25 11.62
N VAL A 372 -19.92 -3.58 12.90
CA VAL A 372 -21.02 -3.61 13.90
C VAL A 372 -20.92 -2.49 14.92
N GLY A 373 -19.92 -1.62 14.78
CA GLY A 373 -19.70 -0.54 15.72
C GLY A 373 -18.46 0.27 15.39
N GLY A 374 -18.16 1.23 16.26
CA GLY A 374 -17.00 2.09 16.13
C GLY A 374 -17.06 3.26 17.11
N ALA A 375 -16.10 4.16 17.00
CA ALA A 375 -16.09 5.44 17.69
C ALA A 375 -15.12 6.38 17.01
N GLU A 376 -15.48 7.66 16.93
CA GLU A 376 -14.62 8.72 16.43
C GLU A 376 -14.61 9.88 17.42
N TYR A 377 -13.43 10.29 17.90
CA TYR A 377 -13.28 11.39 18.85
C TYR A 377 -11.85 11.92 18.90
N GLU A 378 -11.70 13.13 19.44
CA GLU A 378 -10.39 13.70 19.75
C GLU A 378 -9.89 13.28 21.14
N HIS A 379 -8.61 12.91 21.21
CA HIS A 379 -7.90 12.60 22.45
C HIS A 379 -6.49 13.19 22.44
N ALA A 380 -6.08 13.78 23.55
CA ALA A 380 -4.73 14.30 23.71
C ALA A 380 -3.94 13.37 24.64
N PHE A 381 -2.91 12.72 24.12
CA PHE A 381 -1.97 11.93 24.90
C PHE A 381 -0.90 12.86 25.44
N LYS A 382 -0.72 12.89 26.76
CA LYS A 382 0.36 13.64 27.41
C LYS A 382 1.54 12.73 27.66
N LYS A 383 2.69 13.33 27.94
CA LYS A 383 3.88 12.59 28.36
C LYS A 383 3.62 11.59 29.49
N GLU A 384 2.81 11.95 30.49
CA GLU A 384 2.49 11.04 31.61
C GLU A 384 1.65 9.82 31.19
N ASP A 385 0.89 9.93 30.09
CA ASP A 385 0.11 8.82 29.53
C ASP A 385 1.04 7.83 28.79
N LEU A 386 2.09 8.34 28.15
CA LEU A 386 3.09 7.55 27.42
C LEU A 386 4.10 6.83 28.33
N GLU A 387 4.15 7.21 29.62
CA GLU A 387 4.96 6.54 30.64
C GLU A 387 4.19 5.39 31.34
N LYS A 388 2.93 5.15 30.95
CA LYS A 388 2.10 4.06 31.48
C LYS A 388 2.40 2.72 30.82
N ASP A 389 1.97 1.63 31.47
CA ASP A 389 2.23 0.28 30.98
C ASP A 389 1.32 -0.08 29.80
N SER A 390 0.10 0.47 29.77
CA SER A 390 -0.85 0.14 28.70
C SER A 390 -1.95 1.17 28.49
N LEU A 391 -2.55 1.13 27.29
CA LEU A 391 -3.72 1.90 26.93
C LEU A 391 -4.96 1.01 26.82
N VAL A 392 -6.11 1.55 27.20
CA VAL A 392 -7.41 0.90 27.00
C VAL A 392 -8.28 1.78 26.11
N PHE A 393 -8.55 1.29 24.90
CA PHE A 393 -9.46 1.90 23.94
C PHE A 393 -10.89 1.37 24.13
N TYR A 394 -11.87 2.24 23.90
CA TYR A 394 -13.28 1.89 24.04
C TYR A 394 -14.04 2.13 22.74
N VAL A 395 -14.70 1.09 22.23
CA VAL A 395 -15.48 1.14 20.99
C VAL A 395 -16.96 0.92 21.28
N TYR A 396 -17.88 1.59 20.56
CA TYR A 396 -19.31 1.37 20.74
C TYR A 396 -19.82 0.26 19.83
N GLU A 397 -20.56 -0.70 20.37
CA GLU A 397 -21.24 -1.75 19.60
C GLU A 397 -22.72 -1.36 19.38
N ASP A 398 -23.17 -1.37 18.12
CA ASP A 398 -24.58 -1.20 17.76
C ASP A 398 -25.15 -2.48 17.10
N LYS A 399 -26.47 -2.56 17.02
CA LYS A 399 -27.17 -3.72 16.44
C LYS A 399 -27.31 -3.55 14.93
N VAL A 400 -26.56 -4.36 14.18
CA VAL A 400 -26.74 -4.51 12.73
C VAL A 400 -27.68 -5.67 12.45
N LYS A 401 -28.85 -5.39 11.85
CA LYS A 401 -29.82 -6.43 11.43
C LYS A 401 -30.01 -6.47 9.92
N LYS A 402 -29.77 -5.35 9.24
CA LYS A 402 -29.93 -5.16 7.80
C LYS A 402 -28.67 -4.51 7.23
N ILE A 403 -28.46 -4.65 5.93
CA ILE A 403 -27.29 -4.05 5.25
C ILE A 403 -27.28 -2.52 5.41
N ASP A 404 -28.45 -1.87 5.41
CA ASP A 404 -28.57 -0.43 5.64
C ASP A 404 -28.14 -0.01 7.05
N ASP A 405 -28.13 -0.93 8.02
CA ASP A 405 -27.68 -0.62 9.37
C ASP A 405 -26.15 -0.47 9.43
N VAL A 406 -25.40 -1.09 8.51
CA VAL A 406 -23.94 -0.92 8.41
C VAL A 406 -23.60 0.53 8.05
N GLY A 407 -24.27 1.09 7.03
CA GLY A 407 -24.09 2.51 6.67
C GLY A 407 -24.47 3.45 7.83
N LYS A 408 -25.56 3.15 8.54
CA LYS A 408 -25.97 3.93 9.72
C LYS A 408 -25.00 3.82 10.89
N VAL A 409 -24.23 2.75 11.00
CA VAL A 409 -23.17 2.63 12.01
C VAL A 409 -22.04 3.58 11.65
N MET A 410 -21.61 3.59 10.38
CA MET A 410 -20.56 4.50 9.89
C MET A 410 -20.94 5.98 10.04
N GLU A 411 -22.19 6.34 9.75
CA GLU A 411 -22.70 7.72 9.93
C GLU A 411 -22.79 8.17 11.39
N LYS A 412 -22.64 7.25 12.36
CA LYS A 412 -22.78 7.53 13.79
C LYS A 412 -21.48 7.43 14.57
N LEU A 413 -20.33 7.24 13.91
CA LEU A 413 -19.04 7.05 14.59
C LEU A 413 -18.72 8.20 15.55
N GLU A 414 -18.88 9.46 15.13
CA GLU A 414 -18.71 10.64 16.00
C GLU A 414 -19.66 10.59 17.22
N LYS A 415 -20.93 10.31 16.98
CA LYS A 415 -21.95 10.17 18.05
C LYS A 415 -21.68 8.99 18.99
N TYR A 416 -20.99 7.96 18.51
CA TYR A 416 -20.52 6.87 19.35
C TYR A 416 -19.32 7.30 20.18
N GLY A 417 -18.41 8.10 19.61
CA GLY A 417 -17.31 8.74 20.32
C GLY A 417 -17.75 9.56 21.52
N GLU A 418 -18.87 10.29 21.41
CA GLU A 418 -19.46 11.03 22.53
C GLU A 418 -19.98 10.14 23.68
N LYS A 419 -20.27 8.85 23.40
CA LYS A 419 -20.90 7.93 24.36
C LYS A 419 -19.94 6.96 25.01
N VAL A 420 -18.81 6.69 24.36
CA VAL A 420 -17.80 5.80 24.90
C VAL A 420 -16.92 6.56 25.89
N LYS A 421 -16.33 5.82 26.83
CA LYS A 421 -15.20 6.35 27.57
C LYS A 421 -14.08 6.72 26.59
N LYS A 422 -13.38 7.81 26.87
CA LYS A 422 -12.15 8.11 26.15
C LYS A 422 -11.05 7.11 26.55
N VAL A 423 -9.95 7.11 25.81
CA VAL A 423 -8.79 6.25 26.10
C VAL A 423 -8.35 6.42 27.55
N GLU A 424 -8.07 5.31 28.23
CA GLU A 424 -7.51 5.28 29.59
C GLU A 424 -6.07 4.77 29.53
N ALA A 425 -5.11 5.56 30.02
CA ALA A 425 -3.75 5.10 30.27
C ALA A 425 -3.66 4.45 31.66
N ARG A 426 -3.07 3.25 31.76
CA ARG A 426 -3.04 2.42 32.97
C ARG A 426 -1.64 2.04 33.40
#